data_AF-A0A379T6A2-F1
#
_entry.id   AF-A0A379T6A2-F1
#
_cell.length_a   1.000
_cell.length_b   1.000
_cell.length_c   1.000
_cell.angle_alpha   90.00
_cell.angle_beta   90.00
_cell.angle_gamma   90.00
#
_symmetry.space_group_name_H-M   'P 1'
#
loop_
_entity.id
_entity.type
_entity.pdbx_description
1 polymer ?
#
loop_
_entity_poly.entity_id
_entity_poly.type
_entity_poly.pdbx_seq_one_letter_code
_entity_poly.pdbx_strand_id
1 'polypeptide(L)'
;MVRTTATVSRRGPGNIGAVQEEIPIEELVPGDVVFLAAGDLVPADVRLLESRDLFISQSILSGESLPVEKYDVMADVTGKRQ
;
A
#
# COMPACT_ATOMS: atom_id res chain seq x y z
N MET A 1 -0.49 -11.50 -22.15
CA MET A 1 -1.16 -11.60 -20.84
C MET A 1 -0.51 -10.55 -19.95
N VAL A 2 -1.26 -9.52 -19.53
CA VAL A 2 -0.74 -8.48 -18.64
C VAL A 2 -0.71 -9.07 -17.23
N ARG A 3 0.44 -9.01 -16.55
CA ARG A 3 0.57 -9.42 -15.15
C ARG A 3 0.53 -8.18 -14.28
N THR A 4 -0.29 -8.19 -13.24
CA THR A 4 -0.29 -7.12 -12.24
C THR A 4 0.77 -7.43 -11.20
N THR A 5 1.69 -6.50 -11.01
CA THR A 5 2.83 -6.61 -10.10
C THR A 5 2.68 -5.64 -8.93
N ALA A 6 3.45 -5.90 -7.86
CA ALA A 6 3.59 -4.99 -6.74
C ALA A 6 5.08 -4.90 -6.36
N THR A 7 5.50 -3.71 -5.93
CA THR A 7 6.85 -3.52 -5.38
C THR A 7 6.82 -3.83 -3.89
N VAL A 8 7.66 -4.76 -3.45
CA VAL A 8 7.75 -5.20 -2.05
C VAL A 8 9.17 -5.08 -1.52
N SER A 9 9.32 -4.87 -0.22
CA SER A 9 10.59 -4.97 0.49
C SER A 9 10.58 -6.19 1.41
N ARG A 10 11.48 -7.14 1.15
CA ARG A 10 11.67 -8.36 1.95
C ARG A 10 13.04 -8.37 2.62
N ARG A 11 13.11 -8.90 3.84
CA ARG A 11 14.39 -9.23 4.46
C ARG A 11 14.94 -10.50 3.82
N GLY A 12 16.14 -10.43 3.24
CA GLY A 12 16.83 -11.60 2.72
C GLY A 12 17.27 -12.56 3.83
N PRO A 13 17.56 -13.84 3.52
CA PRO A 13 18.13 -14.77 4.47
C PRO A 13 19.55 -14.33 4.89
N GLY A 14 19.73 -14.06 6.18
CA GLY A 14 20.96 -13.49 6.76
C GLY A 14 20.80 -12.01 7.14
N ASN A 15 21.75 -11.44 7.88
CA ASN A 15 21.77 -10.01 8.28
C ASN A 15 22.00 -9.05 7.09
N ILE A 16 21.54 -9.42 5.90
CA ILE A 16 21.49 -8.56 4.73
C ILE A 16 20.22 -7.70 4.83
N GLY A 17 20.37 -6.40 4.60
CA GLY A 17 19.28 -5.43 4.68
C GLY A 17 18.10 -5.80 3.77
N ALA A 18 16.96 -5.16 4.01
CA ALA A 18 15.78 -5.42 3.19
C ALA A 18 16.03 -4.99 1.73
N VAL A 19 15.62 -5.83 0.78
CA VAL A 19 15.77 -5.60 -0.66
C VAL A 19 14.40 -5.34 -1.26
N GLN A 20 14.32 -4.34 -2.13
CA GLN A 20 13.11 -4.06 -2.91
C GLN A 20 13.10 -4.90 -4.18
N GLU A 21 11.99 -5.57 -4.44
CA GLU A 21 11.74 -6.37 -5.63
C GLU A 21 10.32 -6.17 -6.15
N GLU A 22 10.16 -6.23 -7.47
CA GLU A 22 8.85 -6.24 -8.11
C GLU A 22 8.43 -7.70 -8.32
N ILE A 23 7.28 -8.07 -7.74
CA ILE A 23 6.76 -9.44 -7.80
C ILE A 23 5.34 -9.46 -8.36
N PRO A 24 4.90 -10.57 -8.98
CA PRO A 24 3.48 -10.79 -9.27
C PRO A 24 2.64 -10.68 -8.00
N ILE A 25 1.45 -10.05 -8.07
CA ILE A 25 0.55 -9.92 -6.90
C ILE A 25 0.18 -11.29 -6.30
N GLU A 26 0.10 -12.32 -7.14
CA GLU A 26 -0.15 -13.72 -6.72
C GLU A 26 0.95 -14.33 -5.83
N GLU A 27 2.13 -13.72 -5.80
CA GLU A 27 3.26 -14.12 -4.94
C GLU A 27 3.39 -13.26 -3.67
N LEU A 28 2.48 -12.32 -3.45
CA LEU A 28 2.45 -11.47 -2.27
C LEU A 28 2.07 -12.30 -1.02
N VAL A 29 2.84 -12.14 0.07
CA VAL A 29 2.59 -12.87 1.33
C VAL A 29 2.51 -11.95 2.54
N PRO A 30 1.80 -12.35 3.61
CA PRO A 30 1.80 -11.59 4.86
C PRO A 30 3.22 -11.40 5.40
N GLY A 31 3.59 -10.16 5.69
CA GLY A 31 4.93 -9.77 6.11
C GLY A 31 5.69 -8.96 5.07
N ASP A 32 5.23 -8.95 3.82
CA ASP A 32 5.75 -8.07 2.78
C ASP A 32 5.42 -6.60 3.09
N VAL A 33 6.42 -5.74 2.97
CA VAL A 33 6.22 -4.28 3.02
C VAL A 33 6.01 -3.81 1.59
N VAL A 34 4.77 -3.47 1.24
CA VAL A 34 4.42 -3.00 -0.10
C VAL A 34 4.62 -1.49 -0.24
N PHE A 35 5.09 -1.05 -1.39
CA PHE A 35 5.17 0.36 -1.76
C PHE A 35 4.08 0.68 -2.78
N LEU A 36 3.36 1.78 -2.54
CA LEU A 36 2.29 2.24 -3.41
C LEU A 36 2.62 3.64 -3.93
N ALA A 37 2.44 3.83 -5.24
CA ALA A 37 2.52 5.08 -5.94
C ALA A 37 1.16 5.46 -6.55
N ALA A 38 1.07 6.69 -7.06
CA ALA A 38 -0.13 7.17 -7.72
C ALA A 38 -0.43 6.32 -8.97
N GLY A 39 -1.65 5.77 -9.02
CA GLY A 39 -2.10 4.90 -10.11
C GLY A 39 -1.95 3.41 -9.82
N ASP A 40 -1.26 3.04 -8.73
CA ASP A 40 -1.16 1.64 -8.33
C ASP A 40 -2.50 1.12 -7.81
N LEU A 41 -2.76 -0.15 -8.11
CA LEU A 41 -3.82 -0.90 -7.47
C LEU A 41 -3.33 -1.33 -6.08
N VAL A 42 -4.20 -1.23 -5.08
CA VAL A 42 -3.91 -1.79 -3.75
C VAL A 42 -3.96 -3.32 -3.87
N PRO A 43 -2.83 -4.04 -3.67
CA PRO A 43 -2.71 -5.44 -4.09
C PRO A 43 -3.39 -6.44 -3.13
N ALA A 44 -3.60 -6.04 -1.87
CA ALA A 44 -4.25 -6.83 -0.82
C ALA A 44 -4.74 -5.89 0.29
N ASP A 45 -5.37 -6.46 1.32
CA ASP A 45 -5.65 -5.70 2.55
C ASP A 45 -4.33 -5.35 3.25
N VAL A 46 -4.09 -4.06 3.43
CA VAL A 46 -2.83 -3.53 3.97
C VAL A 46 -3.04 -2.69 5.22
N ARG A 47 -1.98 -2.59 6.03
CA ARG A 47 -1.87 -1.59 7.09
C ARG A 47 -0.90 -0.51 6.65
N LEU A 48 -1.34 0.74 6.68
CA LEU A 48 -0.48 1.88 6.34
C LEU A 48 0.56 2.10 7.44
N LEU A 49 1.83 1.97 7.07
CA LEU A 49 2.97 2.24 7.94
C LEU A 49 3.41 3.69 7.83
N GLU A 50 3.49 4.20 6.61
CA GLU A 50 3.83 5.58 6.25
C GLU A 50 2.98 5.99 5.04
N SER A 51 2.57 7.25 5.00
CA SER A 51 1.75 7.80 3.92
C SER A 51 2.06 9.29 3.69
N ARG A 52 1.91 9.74 2.44
CA ARG A 52 1.99 11.16 2.08
C ARG A 52 0.93 11.46 1.04
N ASP A 53 -0.07 12.26 1.41
CA ASP A 53 -1.19 12.65 0.55
C ASP A 53 -1.85 11.45 -0.15
N LEU A 54 -2.14 10.39 0.62
CA LEU A 54 -2.68 9.14 0.10
C LEU A 54 -4.21 9.22 -0.05
N PHE A 55 -4.67 9.26 -1.29
CA PHE A 55 -6.09 9.22 -1.65
C PHE A 55 -6.42 7.91 -2.37
N ILE A 56 -7.44 7.21 -1.90
CA ILE A 56 -7.86 5.92 -2.45
C ILE A 56 -9.26 6.03 -3.04
N SER A 57 -9.41 5.60 -4.30
CA SER A 57 -10.72 5.38 -4.87
C SER A 57 -11.31 4.08 -4.34
N GLN A 58 -12.47 4.16 -3.70
CA GLN A 58 -13.23 3.02 -3.22
C GLN A 58 -14.56 2.84 -3.96
N SER A 59 -14.69 3.45 -5.15
CA SER A 59 -15.92 3.41 -5.95
C SER A 59 -16.39 1.99 -6.29
N ILE A 60 -15.46 1.05 -6.47
CA ILE A 60 -15.77 -0.35 -6.76
C ILE A 60 -16.32 -1.08 -5.53
N LEU A 61 -15.92 -0.66 -4.32
CA LEU A 61 -16.25 -1.36 -3.07
C LEU A 61 -17.42 -0.70 -2.31
N SER A 62 -17.44 0.63 -2.21
CA SER A 62 -18.45 1.40 -1.48
C SER A 62 -19.43 2.16 -2.38
N GLY A 63 -19.10 2.33 -3.67
CA GLY A 63 -19.89 3.17 -4.58
C GLY A 63 -19.60 4.67 -4.45
N GLU A 64 -18.66 5.07 -3.59
CA GLU A 64 -18.27 6.48 -3.46
C GLU A 64 -17.38 6.90 -4.63
N SER A 65 -17.83 7.90 -5.39
CA SER A 65 -17.14 8.36 -6.60
C SER A 65 -15.93 9.26 -6.32
N LEU A 66 -15.83 9.83 -5.13
CA LEU A 66 -14.74 10.72 -4.74
C LEU A 66 -13.65 9.93 -3.99
N PRO A 67 -12.36 10.15 -4.30
CA PRO A 67 -11.27 9.54 -3.55
C PRO A 67 -11.31 9.95 -2.07
N VAL A 68 -11.03 8.99 -1.19
CA VAL A 68 -11.00 9.20 0.26
C VAL A 68 -9.56 9.19 0.76
N GLU A 69 -9.20 10.21 1.54
CA GLU A 69 -7.88 10.30 2.17
C GLU A 69 -7.71 9.19 3.22
N LYS A 70 -6.54 8.56 3.23
CA LYS A 70 -6.15 7.57 4.24
C LYS A 70 -4.88 8.02 4.94
N TYR A 71 -4.81 7.70 6.22
CA TYR A 71 -3.73 8.11 7.09
C TYR A 71 -3.01 6.88 7.65
N ASP A 72 -1.69 7.00 7.79
CA ASP A 72 -0.89 5.99 8.47
C ASP A 72 -1.11 5.99 9.98
N VAL A 73 -0.54 4.98 10.65
CA VAL A 73 -0.66 4.79 12.10
C VAL A 73 0.00 5.89 12.95
N MET A 74 0.81 6.77 12.35
CA MET A 74 1.51 7.85 13.05
C MET A 74 0.85 9.21 12.86
N ALA A 75 0.00 9.37 11.85
CA ALA A 75 -0.82 10.53 11.63
C ALA A 75 -1.91 10.63 12.73
N ASP A 76 -1.63 11.46 13.73
CA ASP A 76 -2.55 11.80 14.82
C ASP A 76 -3.88 12.33 14.24
N VAL A 77 -4.97 11.57 14.42
CA VAL A 77 -6.34 11.90 13.94
C VAL A 77 -6.87 13.21 14.57
N THR A 78 -6.14 13.77 15.55
CA THR A 78 -6.49 14.98 16.30
C THR A 78 -6.42 16.28 15.46
N GLY A 79 -5.82 16.27 14.27
CA GLY A 79 -5.47 17.49 13.56
C GLY A 79 -6.51 18.16 12.65
N LYS A 80 -7.63 17.52 12.26
CA LYS A 80 -8.52 18.09 11.22
C LYS A 80 -10.01 17.80 11.41
N ARG A 81 -10.60 18.35 12.48
CA ARG A 81 -12.00 18.80 12.43
C ARG A 81 -11.99 20.27 11.96
N GLN A 82 -12.31 20.50 10.70
CA GLN A 82 -13.01 21.71 10.29
C GLN A 82 -14.37 21.29 9.74
#